data_AF-J3C4F6-F1
#
_entry.id   AF-J3C4F6-F1
#
_cell.length_a   1.000
_cell.length_b   1.000
_cell.length_c   1.000
_cell.angle_alpha   90.00
_cell.angle_beta   90.00
_cell.angle_gamma   90.00
#
_symmetry.space_group_name_H-M   'P 1'
#
loop_
_entity.id
_entity.type
_entity.pdbx_description
1 polymer ?
#
loop_
_entity_poly.entity_id
_entity_poly.type
_entity_poly.pdbx_seq_one_letter_code
_entity_poly.pdbx_strand_id
1 'polypeptide(L)'
;MVIYFLIAGILILILVVIIIGIVWLCFWIPKKIGYPKFGKYFSIIIGIIIAIFILTEIFEDELFSKNDAKELLKEQNIVLIDEFELIENKSMSGIGDYYHTFTLKITSHDKNKIIREIQKSKNYNSDLKTENYFKNREDYYNGPKRIKNYETENQFVRELFQPNGDNYAPTWRKIEINKKSNLLIFEDKDE
;
A
#
# COMPACT_ATOMS: atom_id res chain seq x y z
N MET A 1 -6.12 4.58 28.94
CA MET A 1 -6.59 5.21 27.68
C MET A 1 -6.25 6.71 27.63
N VAL A 2 -6.74 7.54 28.56
CA VAL A 2 -6.43 9.00 28.59
C VAL A 2 -4.93 9.32 28.65
N ILE A 3 -4.16 8.61 29.47
CA ILE A 3 -2.70 8.82 29.60
C ILE A 3 -1.96 8.57 28.27
N TYR A 4 -2.37 7.55 27.49
CA TYR A 4 -1.75 7.25 26.19
C TYR A 4 -2.01 8.35 25.17
N PHE A 5 -3.22 8.92 25.13
CA PHE A 5 -3.52 10.06 24.28
C PHE A 5 -2.72 11.31 24.64
N LEU A 6 -2.51 11.55 25.95
CA LEU A 6 -1.66 12.66 26.41
C LEU A 6 -0.19 12.47 25.99
N ILE A 7 0.35 11.26 26.15
CA ILE A 7 1.72 10.94 25.73
C ILE A 7 1.86 11.12 24.22
N ALA A 8 0.94 10.59 23.41
CA ALA A 8 0.96 10.74 21.96
C ALA A 8 0.92 12.22 21.54
N GLY A 9 0.06 13.03 22.17
CA GLY A 9 -0.02 14.47 21.91
C GLY A 9 1.28 15.21 22.23
N ILE A 10 1.96 14.85 23.34
CA ILE A 10 3.27 15.43 23.69
C ILE A 10 4.34 15.03 22.66
N LEU A 11 4.35 13.78 22.21
CA LEU A 11 5.30 13.32 21.19
C LEU A 11 5.11 14.05 19.85
N ILE A 12 3.87 14.26 19.41
CA ILE A 12 3.55 15.04 18.22
C ILE A 12 4.04 16.49 18.38
N LEU A 13 3.80 17.11 19.55
CA LEU A 13 4.27 18.47 19.81
C LEU A 13 5.79 18.57 19.77
N ILE A 14 6.51 17.60 20.36
CA ILE A 14 7.98 17.54 20.30
C ILE A 14 8.45 17.44 18.85
N LEU A 15 7.82 16.58 18.03
CA LEU A 15 8.15 16.43 16.62
C LEU A 15 7.97 17.74 15.85
N VAL A 16 6.86 18.46 16.09
CA VAL A 16 6.61 19.78 15.48
C VAL A 16 7.68 20.79 15.87
N VAL A 17 8.08 20.84 17.14
CA VAL A 17 9.15 21.73 17.62
C VAL A 17 10.49 21.38 16.97
N ILE A 18 10.81 20.10 16.81
CA ILE A 18 12.03 19.65 16.12
C ILE A 18 12.02 20.12 14.66
N ILE A 19 10.91 19.93 13.93
CA ILE A 19 10.79 20.35 12.53
C ILE A 19 10.99 21.86 12.39
N ILE A 20 10.31 22.66 13.23
CA ILE A 20 10.45 24.12 13.24
C ILE A 20 11.90 24.50 13.58
N GLY A 21 12.51 23.83 14.55
CA GLY A 21 13.90 24.01 14.96
C GLY A 21 14.88 23.76 13.82
N ILE A 22 14.68 22.68 13.04
CA ILE A 22 15.52 22.36 11.87
C ILE A 22 15.44 23.48 10.83
N VAL A 23 14.23 23.88 10.42
CA VAL A 23 14.05 24.96 9.43
C VAL A 23 14.67 26.27 9.92
N TRP A 24 14.51 26.58 11.21
CA TRP A 24 15.13 27.75 11.82
C TRP A 24 16.67 27.67 11.85
N LEU A 25 17.26 26.52 12.18
CA LEU A 25 18.71 26.32 12.16
C LEU A 25 19.29 26.45 10.74
N CYS A 26 18.58 25.94 9.73
CA CYS A 26 18.94 26.12 8.32
C CYS A 26 19.01 27.60 7.91
N PHE A 27 18.23 28.47 8.53
CA PHE A 27 18.34 29.92 8.35
C PHE A 27 19.45 30.54 9.21
N TRP A 28 19.50 30.18 10.50
CA TRP A 28 20.32 30.85 11.50
C TRP A 28 21.82 30.57 11.33
N ILE A 29 22.21 29.32 11.04
CA ILE A 29 23.62 28.95 10.90
C ILE A 29 24.29 29.70 9.74
N PRO A 30 23.75 29.71 8.50
CA PRO A 30 24.38 30.46 7.41
C PRO A 30 24.36 31.96 7.64
N LYS A 31 23.30 32.50 8.28
CA LYS A 31 23.26 33.91 8.68
C LYS A 31 24.40 34.26 9.62
N LYS A 32 24.71 33.40 10.59
CA LYS A 32 25.79 33.62 11.57
C LYS A 32 27.19 33.58 10.95
N ILE A 33 27.38 32.78 9.89
CA ILE A 33 28.67 32.64 9.19
C ILE A 33 28.84 33.70 8.07
N GLY A 34 27.87 34.60 7.89
CA GLY A 34 27.96 35.72 6.95
C GLY A 34 27.25 35.52 5.61
N TYR A 35 26.45 34.47 5.46
CA TYR A 35 25.69 34.15 4.24
C TYR A 35 24.17 34.25 4.44
N PRO A 36 23.60 35.44 4.78
CA PRO A 36 22.19 35.59 5.11
C PRO A 36 21.24 35.30 3.94
N LYS A 37 21.64 35.64 2.70
CA LYS A 37 20.85 35.34 1.50
C LYS A 37 20.75 33.84 1.27
N PHE A 38 21.87 33.13 1.38
CA PHE A 38 21.89 31.67 1.28
C PHE A 38 21.02 31.02 2.35
N GLY A 39 21.16 31.43 3.62
CA GLY A 39 20.33 30.92 4.72
C GLY A 39 18.83 31.06 4.46
N LYS A 40 18.40 32.21 3.91
CA LYS A 40 16.99 32.43 3.53
C LYS A 40 16.50 31.43 2.48
N TYR A 41 17.22 31.28 1.36
CA TYR A 41 16.80 30.35 0.31
C TYR A 41 16.88 28.90 0.77
N PHE A 42 17.91 28.56 1.52
CA PHE A 42 18.12 27.22 2.04
C PHE A 42 17.00 26.81 3.01
N SER A 43 16.62 27.66 3.96
CA SER A 43 15.49 27.37 4.86
C SER A 43 14.16 27.23 4.12
N ILE A 44 13.93 28.02 3.07
CA ILE A 44 12.71 27.91 2.24
C ILE A 44 12.68 26.56 1.52
N ILE A 45 13.78 26.16 0.87
CA ILE A 45 13.87 24.88 0.16
C ILE A 45 13.65 23.71 1.11
N ILE A 46 14.32 23.70 2.27
CA ILE A 46 14.14 22.64 3.27
C ILE A 46 12.71 22.63 3.81
N GLY A 47 12.12 23.80 4.08
CA GLY A 47 10.74 23.91 4.52
C GLY A 47 9.75 23.35 3.49
N ILE A 48 9.97 23.63 2.19
CA ILE A 48 9.15 23.07 1.11
C ILE A 48 9.30 21.56 1.02
N ILE A 49 10.52 21.03 1.09
CA ILE A 49 10.77 19.58 1.05
C ILE A 49 10.02 18.88 2.21
N ILE A 50 10.16 19.39 3.44
CA ILE A 50 9.46 18.83 4.61
C ILE A 50 7.94 18.92 4.42
N ALA A 51 7.44 20.05 3.94
CA ALA A 51 6.02 20.22 3.68
C ALA A 51 5.51 19.21 2.63
N ILE A 52 6.26 18.98 1.56
CA ILE A 52 5.92 17.96 0.55
C ILE A 52 5.84 16.58 1.20
N PHE A 53 6.84 16.17 1.97
CA PHE A 53 6.80 14.87 2.67
C PHE A 53 5.59 14.73 3.60
N ILE A 54 5.26 15.77 4.37
CA ILE A 54 4.09 15.73 5.26
C ILE A 54 2.79 15.64 4.44
N LEU A 55 2.68 16.40 3.36
CA LEU A 55 1.51 16.36 2.48
C LEU A 55 1.36 15.00 1.79
N THR A 56 2.45 14.36 1.37
CA THR A 56 2.38 13.04 0.74
C THR A 56 1.90 11.96 1.70
N GLU A 57 2.30 12.03 2.98
CA GLU A 57 1.82 11.09 4.01
C GLU A 57 0.36 11.36 4.40
N ILE A 58 -0.04 12.63 4.51
CA ILE A 58 -1.43 12.98 4.89
C ILE A 58 -2.42 12.67 3.76
N PHE A 59 -2.00 12.87 2.52
CA PHE A 59 -2.84 12.71 1.33
C PHE A 59 -2.42 11.48 0.49
N GLU A 60 -1.87 10.45 1.13
CA GLU A 60 -1.42 9.22 0.45
C GLU A 60 -2.55 8.64 -0.41
N ASP A 61 -3.76 8.58 0.15
CA ASP A 61 -4.92 7.98 -0.51
C ASP A 61 -5.39 8.77 -1.74
N GLU A 62 -5.34 10.10 -1.68
CA GLU A 62 -5.73 10.99 -2.78
C GLU A 62 -4.64 11.10 -3.86
N LEU A 63 -3.38 10.89 -3.49
CA LEU A 63 -2.25 10.92 -4.41
C LEU A 63 -2.07 9.59 -5.16
N PHE A 64 -2.71 8.51 -4.71
CA PHE A 64 -2.70 7.22 -5.38
C PHE A 64 -3.28 7.29 -6.79
N SER A 65 -2.52 6.81 -7.78
CA SER A 65 -2.83 6.95 -9.20
C SER A 65 -3.17 5.62 -9.87
N LYS A 66 -3.70 5.71 -11.10
CA LYS A 66 -3.91 4.52 -11.94
C LYS A 66 -2.61 3.78 -12.27
N ASN A 67 -1.47 4.46 -12.27
CA ASN A 67 -0.20 3.81 -12.55
C ASN A 67 0.26 2.97 -11.36
N ASP A 68 0.06 3.46 -10.13
CA ASP A 68 0.36 2.71 -8.92
C ASP A 68 -0.48 1.43 -8.86
N ALA A 69 -1.78 1.53 -9.17
CA ALA A 69 -2.65 0.36 -9.30
C ALA A 69 -2.14 -0.64 -10.37
N LYS A 70 -1.65 -0.17 -11.52
CA LYS A 70 -1.07 -1.05 -12.56
C LYS A 70 0.17 -1.77 -12.07
N GLU A 71 1.04 -1.08 -11.33
CA GLU A 71 2.27 -1.67 -10.79
C GLU A 71 1.95 -2.77 -9.77
N LEU A 72 1.03 -2.51 -8.84
CA LEU A 72 0.60 -3.49 -7.84
C LEU A 72 -0.06 -4.74 -8.47
N LEU A 73 -0.88 -4.57 -9.52
CA LEU A 73 -1.46 -5.69 -10.26
C LEU A 73 -0.40 -6.50 -11.01
N LYS A 74 0.60 -5.83 -11.58
CA LYS A 74 1.68 -6.47 -12.35
C LYS A 74 2.52 -7.42 -11.50
N GLU A 75 2.69 -7.14 -10.21
CA GLU A 75 3.41 -8.01 -9.27
C GLU A 75 2.73 -9.38 -9.03
N GLN A 76 1.43 -9.45 -9.33
CA GLN A 76 0.62 -10.67 -9.34
C GLN A 76 0.36 -11.20 -10.76
N ASN A 77 1.15 -10.75 -11.74
CA ASN A 77 1.06 -11.08 -13.16
C ASN A 77 -0.30 -10.74 -13.77
N ILE A 78 -0.95 -9.67 -13.30
CA ILE A 78 -2.18 -9.14 -13.90
C ILE A 78 -1.84 -7.85 -14.63
N VAL A 79 -2.18 -7.80 -15.92
CA VAL A 79 -1.97 -6.62 -16.78
C VAL A 79 -3.28 -6.28 -17.46
N LEU A 80 -3.81 -5.09 -17.13
CA LEU A 80 -4.95 -4.47 -17.79
C LEU A 80 -4.49 -3.85 -19.10
N ILE A 81 -5.11 -4.25 -20.21
CA ILE A 81 -4.78 -3.77 -21.56
C ILE A 81 -5.61 -2.54 -21.90
N ASP A 82 -6.86 -2.51 -21.43
CA ASP A 82 -7.80 -1.45 -21.73
C ASP A 82 -7.75 -0.33 -20.69
N GLU A 83 -8.38 0.79 -21.01
CA GLU A 83 -8.61 1.87 -20.05
C GLU A 83 -9.53 1.41 -18.91
N PHE A 84 -9.20 1.83 -17.70
CA PHE A 84 -9.97 1.54 -16.48
C PHE A 84 -10.13 2.79 -15.63
N GLU A 85 -11.05 2.73 -14.68
CA GLU A 85 -11.35 3.80 -13.72
C GLU A 85 -10.97 3.36 -12.31
N LEU A 86 -10.26 4.22 -11.57
CA LEU A 86 -10.03 4.05 -10.14
C LEU A 86 -11.26 4.60 -9.42
N ILE A 87 -12.02 3.72 -8.76
CA ILE A 87 -13.29 4.06 -8.11
C ILE A 87 -13.06 4.47 -6.66
N GLU A 88 -12.18 3.74 -5.99
CA GLU A 88 -11.90 3.92 -4.57
C GLU A 88 -10.47 3.48 -4.29
N ASN A 89 -9.81 4.19 -3.37
CA ASN A 89 -8.52 3.85 -2.79
C ASN A 89 -8.56 4.21 -1.31
N LYS A 90 -8.08 3.30 -0.45
CA LYS A 90 -8.02 3.48 0.99
C LYS A 90 -6.81 2.78 1.56
N SER A 91 -6.10 3.45 2.46
CA SER A 91 -5.02 2.89 3.25
C SER A 91 -5.28 3.10 4.74
N MET A 92 -4.75 2.20 5.55
CA MET A 92 -4.74 2.32 7.00
C MET A 92 -3.44 1.73 7.51
N SER A 93 -2.69 2.57 8.24
CA SER A 93 -1.40 2.20 8.81
C SER A 93 -1.48 2.23 10.33
N GLY A 94 -1.02 1.16 10.96
CA GLY A 94 -0.84 1.01 12.40
C GLY A 94 0.62 0.68 12.74
N ILE A 95 0.96 0.62 14.04
CA ILE A 95 2.28 0.15 14.45
C ILE A 95 2.35 -1.36 14.15
N GLY A 96 3.10 -1.72 13.11
CA GLY A 96 3.34 -3.11 12.72
C GLY A 96 2.33 -3.68 11.71
N ASP A 97 1.25 -2.97 11.43
CA ASP A 97 0.18 -3.43 10.54
C ASP A 97 -0.03 -2.42 9.41
N TYR A 98 -0.12 -2.90 8.17
CA TYR A 98 -0.49 -2.10 7.01
C TYR A 98 -1.65 -2.75 6.28
N TYR A 99 -2.65 -1.95 5.92
CA TYR A 99 -3.75 -2.37 5.07
C TYR A 99 -3.98 -1.36 3.95
N HIS A 100 -3.97 -1.83 2.71
CA HIS A 100 -4.26 -1.02 1.54
C HIS A 100 -5.25 -1.72 0.63
N THR A 101 -6.23 -0.98 0.13
CA THR A 101 -7.23 -1.51 -0.79
C THR A 101 -7.62 -0.48 -1.83
N PHE A 102 -7.80 -0.95 -3.07
CA PHE A 102 -8.38 -0.14 -4.13
C PHE A 102 -9.37 -0.94 -4.98
N THR A 103 -10.34 -0.23 -5.55
CA THR A 103 -11.33 -0.80 -6.46
C THR A 103 -11.20 -0.15 -7.82
N LEU A 104 -11.06 -0.98 -8.85
CA LEU A 104 -11.05 -0.57 -10.24
C LEU A 104 -12.34 -1.01 -10.94
N LYS A 105 -12.87 -0.14 -11.80
CA LYS A 105 -13.83 -0.53 -12.83
C LYS A 105 -13.09 -0.80 -14.12
N ILE A 106 -13.09 -2.06 -14.54
CA ILE A 106 -12.36 -2.56 -15.70
C ILE A 106 -13.32 -2.86 -16.87
N THR A 107 -12.77 -3.16 -18.05
CA THR A 107 -13.59 -3.60 -19.18
C THR A 107 -14.02 -5.05 -19.04
N SER A 108 -15.09 -5.45 -19.74
CA SER A 108 -15.48 -6.87 -19.83
C SER A 108 -14.39 -7.72 -20.49
N HIS A 109 -13.57 -7.13 -21.37
CA HIS A 109 -12.48 -7.82 -22.04
C HIS A 109 -11.36 -8.17 -21.04
N ASP A 110 -10.85 -7.20 -20.30
CA ASP A 110 -9.83 -7.44 -19.25
C ASP A 110 -10.38 -8.36 -18.15
N LYS A 111 -11.63 -8.16 -17.71
CA LYS A 111 -12.30 -9.05 -16.76
C LYS A 111 -12.24 -10.51 -17.23
N ASN A 112 -12.70 -10.77 -18.46
CA ASN A 112 -12.75 -12.13 -18.99
C ASN A 112 -11.35 -12.73 -19.19
N LYS A 113 -10.36 -11.91 -19.56
CA LYS A 113 -8.96 -12.32 -19.65
C LYS A 113 -8.44 -12.79 -18.29
N ILE A 114 -8.60 -11.98 -17.24
CA ILE A 114 -8.14 -12.30 -15.89
C ILE A 114 -8.84 -13.56 -15.35
N ILE A 115 -10.16 -13.66 -15.52
CA ILE A 115 -10.92 -14.86 -15.10
C ILE A 115 -10.36 -16.11 -15.78
N ARG A 116 -10.10 -16.06 -17.09
CA ARG A 116 -9.50 -17.19 -17.81
C ARG A 116 -8.10 -17.53 -17.30
N GLU A 117 -7.29 -16.55 -16.95
CA GLU A 117 -5.96 -16.78 -16.36
C GLU A 117 -6.04 -17.44 -14.98
N ILE A 118 -6.99 -17.02 -14.13
CA ILE A 118 -7.25 -17.64 -12.83
C ILE A 118 -7.72 -19.09 -13.03
N GLN A 119 -8.72 -19.33 -13.86
CA GLN A 119 -9.31 -20.66 -14.09
C GLN A 119 -8.35 -21.66 -14.76
N LYS A 120 -7.47 -21.19 -15.65
CA LYS A 120 -6.48 -22.04 -16.34
C LYS A 120 -5.24 -22.32 -15.49
N SER A 121 -5.10 -21.69 -14.32
CA SER A 121 -3.97 -21.93 -13.45
C SER A 121 -4.00 -23.37 -12.90
N LYS A 122 -2.82 -23.99 -12.75
CA LYS A 122 -2.71 -25.40 -12.31
C LYS A 122 -3.27 -25.64 -10.91
N ASN A 123 -3.30 -24.60 -10.09
CA ASN A 123 -3.73 -24.60 -8.70
C ASN A 123 -5.13 -23.99 -8.52
N TYR A 124 -5.91 -23.89 -9.60
CA TYR A 124 -7.28 -23.40 -9.52
C TYR A 124 -8.17 -24.37 -8.74
N ASN A 125 -8.90 -23.84 -7.76
CA ASN A 125 -9.86 -24.61 -6.98
C ASN A 125 -11.27 -24.01 -7.13
N SER A 126 -12.19 -24.77 -7.73
CA SER A 126 -13.61 -24.41 -7.85
C SER A 126 -14.46 -24.82 -6.64
N ASP A 127 -13.91 -25.64 -5.74
CA ASP A 127 -14.62 -26.10 -4.57
C ASP A 127 -14.58 -25.01 -3.49
N LEU A 128 -15.75 -24.64 -2.95
CA LEU A 128 -15.94 -23.62 -1.91
C LEU A 128 -15.18 -23.88 -0.60
N LYS A 129 -14.44 -24.99 -0.50
CA LYS A 129 -13.59 -25.37 0.63
C LYS A 129 -12.14 -25.05 0.28
N THR A 130 -11.79 -23.76 0.24
CA THR A 130 -10.40 -23.35 0.04
C THR A 130 -9.58 -23.76 1.26
N GLU A 131 -8.49 -24.49 1.05
CA GLU A 131 -7.54 -24.79 2.13
C GLU A 131 -6.91 -23.50 2.66
N ASN A 132 -7.07 -23.26 3.96
CA ASN A 132 -6.56 -22.08 4.62
C ASN A 132 -5.01 -22.07 4.58
N TYR A 133 -4.39 -20.95 4.18
CA TYR A 133 -2.92 -20.80 4.21
C TYR A 133 -2.32 -21.09 5.60
N PHE A 134 -3.10 -20.87 6.65
CA PHE A 134 -2.67 -21.06 8.04
C PHE A 134 -2.53 -22.52 8.49
N LYS A 135 -2.88 -23.53 7.66
CA LYS A 135 -2.82 -24.94 8.07
C LYS A 135 -1.43 -25.59 8.01
N ASN A 136 -0.45 -25.01 7.32
CA ASN A 136 0.94 -25.50 7.28
C ASN A 136 1.92 -24.39 7.67
N ARG A 137 2.04 -24.12 8.98
CA ARG A 137 2.87 -23.04 9.58
C ARG A 137 4.35 -23.35 9.74
N GLU A 138 4.84 -24.52 9.33
CA GLU A 138 6.24 -24.89 9.62
C GLU A 138 7.25 -23.90 9.04
N ASP A 139 6.88 -23.19 7.96
CA ASP A 139 7.67 -22.10 7.40
C ASP A 139 6.77 -20.96 6.88
N TYR A 140 6.37 -20.06 7.80
CA TYR A 140 5.54 -18.87 7.52
C TYR A 140 6.40 -17.69 7.06
N TYR A 141 7.58 -17.52 7.68
CA TYR A 141 8.50 -16.41 7.41
C TYR A 141 9.55 -16.75 6.35
N ASN A 142 9.81 -18.04 6.09
CA ASN A 142 10.70 -18.47 5.02
C ASN A 142 9.96 -19.38 4.02
N GLY A 143 10.54 -19.54 2.83
CA GLY A 143 9.98 -20.34 1.75
C GLY A 143 9.56 -19.55 0.49
N PRO A 144 9.07 -20.25 -0.55
CA PRO A 144 8.80 -19.63 -1.84
C PRO A 144 7.52 -18.80 -1.81
N LYS A 145 7.45 -17.82 -2.72
CA LYS A 145 6.21 -17.11 -3.10
C LYS A 145 5.12 -18.11 -3.50
N ARG A 146 3.93 -18.00 -2.90
CA ARG A 146 2.79 -18.90 -3.12
C ARG A 146 1.63 -18.11 -3.71
N ILE A 147 1.00 -18.67 -4.73
CA ILE A 147 -0.23 -18.13 -5.31
C ILE A 147 -1.33 -19.16 -5.11
N LYS A 148 -2.56 -18.72 -4.86
CA LYS A 148 -3.78 -19.51 -4.91
C LYS A 148 -4.77 -18.85 -5.85
N ASN A 149 -5.49 -19.67 -6.60
CA ASN A 149 -6.53 -19.24 -7.51
C ASN A 149 -7.77 -20.04 -7.16
N TYR A 150 -8.90 -19.38 -6.93
CA TYR A 150 -10.13 -20.08 -6.59
C TYR A 150 -11.37 -19.23 -6.92
N GLU A 151 -12.54 -19.83 -6.78
CA GLU A 151 -13.81 -19.19 -7.04
C GLU A 151 -14.69 -19.24 -5.78
N THR A 152 -15.29 -18.11 -5.43
CA THR A 152 -16.32 -18.01 -4.38
C THR A 152 -17.69 -17.93 -5.04
N GLU A 153 -18.78 -17.79 -4.28
CA GLU A 153 -20.11 -17.58 -4.86
C GLU A 153 -20.14 -16.38 -5.83
N ASN A 154 -19.47 -15.27 -5.46
CA ASN A 154 -19.61 -13.98 -6.14
C ASN A 154 -18.34 -13.50 -6.87
N GLN A 155 -17.18 -14.12 -6.66
CA GLN A 155 -15.91 -13.62 -7.18
C GLN A 155 -15.00 -14.74 -7.70
N PHE A 156 -14.10 -14.38 -8.62
CA PHE A 156 -12.88 -15.14 -8.91
C PHE A 156 -11.73 -14.47 -8.17
N VAL A 157 -10.94 -15.26 -7.45
CA VAL A 157 -9.93 -14.75 -6.53
C VAL A 157 -8.55 -15.29 -6.90
N ARG A 158 -7.56 -14.40 -6.88
CA ARG A 158 -6.13 -14.72 -6.85
C ARG A 158 -5.53 -14.15 -5.57
N GLU A 159 -4.96 -15.02 -4.74
CA GLU A 159 -4.25 -14.63 -3.52
C GLU A 159 -2.76 -14.91 -3.69
N LEU A 160 -1.95 -13.96 -3.26
CA LEU A 160 -0.51 -14.03 -3.18
C LEU A 160 -0.09 -14.03 -1.70
N PHE A 161 0.79 -14.94 -1.35
CA PHE A 161 1.52 -14.93 -0.08
C PHE A 161 3.02 -14.99 -0.36
N GLN A 162 3.77 -14.01 0.16
CA GLN A 162 5.21 -13.92 -0.01
C GLN A 162 5.90 -13.78 1.35
N PRO A 163 6.63 -14.82 1.80
CA PRO A 163 7.51 -14.72 2.97
C PRO A 163 8.66 -13.73 2.71
N ASN A 164 8.99 -12.92 3.71
CA ASN A 164 10.02 -11.87 3.63
C ASN A 164 11.25 -12.15 4.52
N GLY A 165 11.33 -13.33 5.13
CA GLY A 165 12.40 -13.74 6.05
C GLY A 165 12.10 -13.42 7.52
N ASP A 166 12.95 -13.92 8.40
CA ASP A 166 12.81 -13.72 9.84
C ASP A 166 12.83 -12.22 10.22
N ASN A 167 11.91 -11.81 11.10
CA ASN A 167 11.68 -10.43 11.57
C ASN A 167 11.01 -9.47 10.57
N TYR A 168 10.54 -9.96 9.43
CA TYR A 168 9.73 -9.18 8.48
C TYR A 168 8.35 -9.79 8.34
N ALA A 169 7.31 -8.96 8.36
CA ALA A 169 5.96 -9.41 8.05
C ALA A 169 5.92 -9.93 6.60
N PRO A 170 5.30 -11.09 6.33
CA PRO A 170 5.06 -11.53 4.97
C PRO A 170 4.06 -10.60 4.28
N THR A 171 4.21 -10.49 2.97
CA THR A 171 3.28 -9.72 2.14
C THR A 171 2.13 -10.62 1.72
N TRP A 172 0.91 -10.21 2.03
CA TRP A 172 -0.31 -10.85 1.58
C TRP A 172 -1.08 -9.92 0.65
N ARG A 173 -1.36 -10.40 -0.55
CA ARG A 173 -2.14 -9.64 -1.53
C ARG A 173 -3.26 -10.46 -2.11
N LYS A 174 -4.35 -9.80 -2.45
CA LYS A 174 -5.53 -10.45 -3.00
C LYS A 174 -6.13 -9.61 -4.10
N ILE A 175 -6.45 -10.28 -5.21
CA ILE A 175 -7.19 -9.71 -6.33
C ILE A 175 -8.50 -10.47 -6.44
N GLU A 176 -9.60 -9.74 -6.40
CA GLU A 176 -10.95 -10.27 -6.57
C GLU A 176 -11.63 -9.67 -7.79
N ILE A 177 -12.15 -10.53 -8.65
CA ILE A 177 -12.93 -10.14 -9.83
C ILE A 177 -14.39 -10.48 -9.57
N ASN A 178 -15.25 -9.46 -9.55
CA ASN A 178 -16.68 -9.67 -9.35
C ASN A 178 -17.30 -10.43 -10.53
N LYS A 179 -18.12 -11.44 -10.26
CA LYS A 179 -18.79 -12.22 -11.32
C LYS A 179 -19.88 -11.41 -12.04
N LYS A 180 -20.63 -10.58 -11.32
CA LYS A 180 -21.80 -9.86 -11.82
C LYS A 180 -21.46 -8.48 -12.39
N SER A 181 -20.47 -7.79 -11.82
CA SER A 181 -20.03 -6.46 -12.26
C SER A 181 -18.61 -6.50 -12.86
N ASN A 182 -18.19 -5.41 -13.50
CA ASN A 182 -16.82 -5.27 -14.02
C ASN A 182 -15.91 -4.59 -12.99
N LEU A 183 -15.95 -5.07 -11.75
CA LEU A 183 -15.13 -4.55 -10.66
C LEU A 183 -14.00 -5.53 -10.35
N LEU A 184 -12.80 -4.96 -10.21
CA LEU A 184 -11.61 -5.59 -9.65
C LEU A 184 -11.33 -4.93 -8.31
N ILE A 185 -11.20 -5.74 -7.26
CA ILE A 185 -10.83 -5.28 -5.92
C ILE A 185 -9.43 -5.82 -5.64
N PHE A 186 -8.56 -4.96 -5.14
CA PHE A 186 -7.24 -5.32 -4.67
C PHE A 186 -7.14 -5.06 -3.16
N GLU A 187 -6.47 -5.96 -2.45
CA GLU A 187 -6.12 -5.82 -1.04
C GLU A 187 -4.63 -6.16 -0.87
N ASP A 188 -3.93 -5.37 -0.07
CA ASP A 188 -2.57 -5.60 0.42
C ASP A 188 -2.57 -5.53 1.94
N LYS A 189 -1.89 -6.49 2.56
CA LYS A 189 -1.76 -6.65 4.01
C LYS A 189 -0.36 -7.10 4.34
N ASP A 190 0.25 -6.40 5.29
CA ASP A 190 1.42 -6.89 6.01
C ASP A 190 0.97 -7.21 7.44
N GLU A 191 1.02 -8.50 7.81
CA GLU A 191 0.67 -9.06 9.14
C GLU A 191 1.73 -10.05 9.66
#